data_AF-A0A8T3P821-F1
#
_entry.id   AF-A0A8T3P821-F1
#
_cell.length_a   1.000
_cell.length_b   1.000
_cell.length_c   1.000
_cell.angle_alpha   90.00
_cell.angle_beta   90.00
_cell.angle_gamma   90.00
#
_symmetry.space_group_name_H-M   'P 1'
#
loop_
_entity.id
_entity.type
_entity.pdbx_description
1 polymer ?
#
loop_
_entity_poly.entity_id
_entity_poly.type
_entity_poly.pdbx_seq_one_letter_code
_entity_poly.pdbx_strand_id
1 'polypeptide(L)'
;MATSTGRPPADPTVRHDPPPEVPIEGDHDLPGRRRTVTVDVGDVKVGSRHPVVVQSMTNTDTADADATALQVAALAHAGSELVRITVNNDRAAAAVPEMARKLRDLGIGAPIVGDFHYNGHQLLVEYPEMARSLAKYRINPGNVGAKRHDQNFQTIVRVAVENGVPVRIGVNW
;
A
#
# COMPACT_ATOMS: atom_id res chain seq x y z
N MET A 1 3.54 44.78 7.61
CA MET A 1 4.89 44.36 7.18
C MET A 1 5.40 43.37 8.21
N ALA A 2 5.31 42.06 7.93
CA ALA A 2 5.78 41.00 8.82
C ALA A 2 7.15 40.53 8.32
N THR A 3 8.16 40.70 9.16
CA THR A 3 9.55 40.33 8.89
C THR A 3 9.71 38.81 9.00
N SER A 4 10.03 38.19 7.87
CA SER A 4 10.47 36.80 7.75
C SER A 4 11.78 36.59 8.52
N THR A 5 11.77 35.77 9.57
CA THR A 5 12.98 35.20 10.16
C THR A 5 13.31 33.91 9.41
N GLY A 6 14.04 34.04 8.31
CA GLY A 6 14.59 32.89 7.58
C GLY A 6 15.57 32.11 8.46
N ARG A 7 15.40 30.79 8.49
CA ARG A 7 16.39 29.88 9.09
C ARG A 7 17.71 30.02 8.31
N PRO A 8 18.87 30.17 8.97
CA PRO A 8 20.14 30.26 8.26
C PRO A 8 20.39 28.95 7.49
N PRO A 9 21.07 29.01 6.33
CA PRO A 9 21.41 27.82 5.56
C PRO A 9 22.31 26.90 6.39
N ALA A 10 22.08 25.60 6.27
CA ALA A 10 22.90 24.60 6.93
C ALA A 10 24.35 24.69 6.42
N ASP A 11 25.30 24.64 7.35
CA ASP A 11 26.72 24.61 7.05
C ASP A 11 27.08 23.29 6.32
N PRO A 12 27.55 23.36 5.06
CA PRO A 12 27.84 22.17 4.26
C PRO A 12 29.09 21.40 4.76
N THR A 13 29.80 21.90 5.77
CA THR A 13 31.04 21.31 6.28
C THR A 13 30.87 20.44 7.53
N VAL A 14 29.69 20.46 8.17
CA VAL A 14 29.42 19.61 9.33
C VAL A 14 29.05 18.21 8.85
N ARG A 15 30.04 17.31 8.86
CA ARG A 15 29.79 15.87 8.75
C ARG A 15 29.15 15.42 10.06
N HIS A 16 27.85 15.16 10.03
CA HIS A 16 27.23 14.34 11.06
C HIS A 16 27.70 12.91 10.85
N ASP A 17 28.59 12.45 11.72
CA ASP A 17 28.89 11.03 11.80
C ASP A 17 27.58 10.29 12.09
N PRO A 18 27.27 9.22 11.34
CA PRO A 18 26.10 8.41 11.65
C PRO A 18 26.27 7.86 13.08
N PRO A 19 25.19 7.79 13.88
CA PRO A 19 25.27 7.14 15.18
C PRO A 19 25.80 5.71 15.00
N PRO A 20 26.58 5.20 15.96
CA PRO A 20 27.12 3.84 15.86
C PRO A 20 25.97 2.84 15.68
N GLU A 21 26.10 1.96 14.69
CA GLU A 21 25.17 0.85 14.49
C GLU A 21 25.20 -0.03 15.75
N VAL A 22 24.10 -0.06 16.49
CA VAL A 22 23.91 -1.01 17.59
C VAL A 22 23.42 -2.32 16.97
N PRO A 23 24.18 -3.43 17.03
CA PRO A 23 23.72 -4.70 16.49
C PRO A 23 22.53 -5.21 17.29
N ILE A 24 21.39 -5.42 16.63
CA ILE A 24 20.22 -6.09 17.21
C ILE A 24 20.37 -7.57 16.85
N GLU A 25 20.42 -8.48 17.82
CA GLU A 25 20.52 -9.92 17.53
C GLU A 25 19.39 -10.38 16.59
N GLY A 26 19.76 -10.99 15.45
CA GLY A 26 18.84 -11.37 14.35
C GLY A 26 19.04 -10.62 13.03
N ASP A 27 20.04 -9.74 12.93
CA ASP A 27 20.26 -8.79 11.82
C ASP A 27 20.92 -9.38 10.55
N HIS A 28 20.45 -10.53 10.08
CA HIS A 28 20.94 -11.13 8.83
C HIS A 28 19.78 -11.42 7.88
N ASP A 29 19.98 -11.07 6.60
CA ASP A 29 19.07 -11.48 5.54
C ASP A 29 18.92 -13.01 5.54
N LEU A 30 17.72 -13.51 5.23
CA LEU A 30 17.53 -14.96 5.15
C LEU A 30 18.48 -15.54 4.07
N PRO A 31 19.14 -16.68 4.33
CA PRO A 31 20.13 -17.24 3.41
C PRO A 31 19.59 -17.39 1.99
N GLY A 32 20.37 -16.96 0.99
CA GLY A 32 20.02 -17.06 -0.43
C GLY A 32 19.01 -16.01 -0.93
N ARG A 33 18.57 -15.07 -0.09
CA ARG A 33 17.69 -13.97 -0.53
C ARG A 33 18.50 -12.76 -1.00
N ARG A 34 18.05 -12.14 -2.11
CA ARG A 34 18.54 -10.82 -2.54
C ARG A 34 18.22 -9.79 -1.45
N ARG A 35 19.22 -9.04 -0.99
CA ARG A 35 19.06 -7.93 -0.02
C ARG A 35 18.06 -6.89 -0.52
N THR A 36 17.07 -6.55 0.30
CA THR A 36 16.08 -5.50 0.07
C THR A 36 15.71 -4.80 1.37
N VAL A 37 15.14 -3.60 1.27
CA VAL A 37 14.51 -2.95 2.43
C VAL A 37 13.27 -3.74 2.89
N THR A 38 12.87 -3.54 4.14
CA THR A 38 11.57 -4.02 4.67
C THR A 38 10.49 -2.99 4.40
N VAL A 39 9.35 -3.45 3.89
CA VAL A 39 8.12 -2.68 3.73
C VAL A 39 7.05 -3.31 4.62
N ASP A 40 6.40 -2.49 5.44
CA ASP A 40 5.26 -2.88 6.24
C ASP A 40 3.97 -2.80 5.42
N VAL A 41 3.18 -3.87 5.37
CA VAL A 41 1.88 -3.92 4.73
C VAL A 41 0.86 -4.39 5.76
N GLY A 42 0.34 -3.47 6.57
CA GLY A 42 -0.65 -3.81 7.62
C GLY A 42 -0.15 -4.89 8.57
N ASP A 43 1.03 -4.69 9.16
CA ASP A 43 1.75 -5.59 10.06
C ASP A 43 2.41 -6.81 9.38
N VAL A 44 2.15 -7.05 8.09
CA VAL A 44 2.88 -8.06 7.30
C VAL A 44 4.16 -7.45 6.74
N LYS A 45 5.32 -7.93 7.21
CA LYS A 45 6.63 -7.41 6.79
C LYS A 45 7.13 -8.08 5.50
N VAL A 46 7.41 -7.28 4.48
CA VAL A 46 7.91 -7.73 3.17
C VAL A 46 9.32 -7.19 2.94
N GLY A 47 10.33 -8.06 2.88
CA GLY A 47 11.72 -7.67 2.63
C GLY A 47 12.67 -8.85 2.85
N SER A 48 13.94 -8.75 2.47
CA SER A 48 14.94 -9.85 2.51
C SER A 48 15.13 -10.52 3.88
N ARG A 49 14.75 -9.82 4.95
CA ARG A 49 14.81 -10.24 6.35
C ARG A 49 13.60 -11.04 6.83
N HIS A 50 12.56 -11.17 6.00
CA HIS A 50 11.31 -11.83 6.35
C HIS A 50 11.03 -13.00 5.40
N PRO A 51 10.21 -13.98 5.76
CA PRO A 51 9.77 -15.03 4.83
C PRO A 51 9.14 -14.46 3.55
N VAL A 52 9.13 -15.25 2.48
CA VAL A 52 8.41 -14.87 1.26
C VAL A 52 6.91 -14.93 1.54
N VAL A 53 6.25 -13.78 1.41
CA VAL A 53 4.82 -13.62 1.70
C VAL A 53 3.96 -14.19 0.57
N VAL A 54 3.02 -15.07 0.92
CA VAL A 54 2.00 -15.60 0.01
C VAL A 54 0.86 -14.60 -0.10
N GLN A 55 0.51 -14.24 -1.34
CA GLN A 55 -0.59 -13.32 -1.62
C GLN A 55 -1.52 -13.88 -2.70
N SER A 56 -2.79 -13.50 -2.63
CA SER A 56 -3.81 -13.88 -3.60
C SER A 56 -4.62 -12.66 -4.07
N MET A 57 -5.59 -12.90 -4.94
CA MET A 57 -6.51 -11.86 -5.42
C MET A 57 -7.92 -12.42 -5.50
N THR A 58 -8.90 -11.64 -5.08
CA THR A 58 -10.32 -11.97 -5.26
C THR A 58 -10.71 -11.95 -6.74
N ASN A 59 -11.82 -12.60 -7.06
CA ASN A 59 -12.47 -12.52 -8.36
C ASN A 59 -13.96 -12.15 -8.28
N THR A 60 -14.47 -11.86 -7.08
CA THR A 60 -15.78 -11.24 -6.87
C THR A 60 -15.80 -9.79 -7.34
N ASP A 61 -16.98 -9.27 -7.65
CA ASP A 61 -17.16 -7.83 -7.82
C ASP A 61 -17.04 -7.14 -6.45
N THR A 62 -16.04 -6.28 -6.27
CA THR A 62 -15.81 -5.54 -5.03
C THR A 62 -17.02 -4.69 -4.62
N ALA A 63 -17.89 -4.30 -5.56
CA ALA A 63 -19.14 -3.62 -5.23
C ALA A 63 -20.11 -4.49 -4.39
N ASP A 64 -19.93 -5.81 -4.39
CA ASP A 64 -20.54 -6.74 -3.46
C ASP A 64 -19.60 -6.95 -2.25
N ALA A 65 -19.83 -6.14 -1.21
CA ALA A 65 -19.02 -6.16 0.00
C ALA A 65 -19.11 -7.49 0.76
N ASP A 66 -20.27 -8.16 0.74
CA ASP A 66 -20.49 -9.43 1.44
C ASP A 66 -19.75 -10.57 0.73
N ALA A 67 -19.97 -10.73 -0.58
CA ALA A 67 -19.29 -11.76 -1.36
C ALA A 67 -17.77 -11.59 -1.32
N THR A 68 -17.29 -10.35 -1.41
CA THR A 68 -15.86 -10.05 -1.36
C THR A 68 -15.27 -10.33 0.01
N ALA A 69 -15.93 -9.93 1.11
CA ALA A 69 -15.45 -10.23 2.47
C ALA A 69 -15.36 -11.74 2.71
N LEU A 70 -16.38 -12.51 2.28
CA LEU A 70 -16.39 -13.96 2.41
C LEU A 70 -15.25 -14.61 1.60
N GLN A 71 -14.99 -14.15 0.38
CA GLN A 71 -13.89 -14.67 -0.41
C GLN A 71 -12.52 -14.32 0.18
N VAL A 72 -12.33 -13.08 0.68
CA VAL A 72 -11.10 -12.70 1.39
C VAL A 72 -10.89 -13.60 2.61
N ALA A 73 -11.92 -13.85 3.41
CA ALA A 73 -11.84 -14.74 4.56
C ALA A 73 -11.44 -16.17 4.16
N ALA A 74 -12.03 -16.70 3.08
CA ALA A 74 -11.67 -18.02 2.55
C ALA A 74 -10.20 -18.08 2.09
N LEU A 75 -9.72 -17.05 1.39
CA LEU A 75 -8.33 -16.94 0.96
C LEU A 75 -7.36 -16.84 2.15
N ALA A 76 -7.71 -16.05 3.17
CA ALA A 76 -6.92 -15.94 4.39
C ALA A 76 -6.84 -17.27 5.14
N HIS A 77 -7.96 -17.98 5.31
CA HIS A 77 -7.98 -19.32 5.92
C HIS A 77 -7.19 -20.36 5.11
N ALA A 78 -7.11 -20.20 3.79
CA ALA A 78 -6.27 -21.04 2.93
C ALA A 78 -4.77 -20.71 3.00
N GLY A 79 -4.37 -19.69 3.78
CA GLY A 79 -2.98 -19.30 3.99
C GLY A 79 -2.52 -18.08 3.20
N SER A 80 -3.43 -17.31 2.59
CA SER A 80 -3.08 -16.04 1.96
C SER A 80 -2.79 -14.98 3.03
N GLU A 81 -1.55 -14.53 3.11
CA GLU A 81 -1.12 -13.53 4.10
C GLU A 81 -1.52 -12.10 3.70
N LEU A 82 -1.63 -11.82 2.39
CA LEU A 82 -2.16 -10.58 1.83
C LEU A 82 -3.23 -10.90 0.79
N VAL A 83 -4.32 -10.13 0.74
CA VAL A 83 -5.37 -10.32 -0.28
C VAL A 83 -5.57 -9.06 -1.09
N ARG A 84 -5.51 -9.19 -2.42
CA ARG A 84 -5.76 -8.09 -3.34
C ARG A 84 -7.20 -8.09 -3.83
N ILE A 85 -7.78 -6.91 -3.98
CA ILE A 85 -9.11 -6.69 -4.58
C ILE A 85 -9.00 -5.67 -5.72
N THR A 86 -9.85 -5.77 -6.74
CA THR A 86 -9.96 -4.72 -7.76
C THR A 86 -10.78 -3.54 -7.24
N VAL A 87 -10.31 -2.31 -7.48
CA VAL A 87 -11.08 -1.09 -7.24
C VAL A 87 -11.09 -0.27 -8.53
N ASN A 88 -12.12 -0.47 -9.35
CA ASN A 88 -12.21 -0.01 -10.74
C ASN A 88 -13.33 1.01 -11.00
N ASN A 89 -14.25 1.21 -10.05
CA ASN A 89 -15.36 2.14 -10.18
C ASN A 89 -15.81 2.66 -8.80
N ASP A 90 -16.72 3.63 -8.82
CA ASP A 90 -17.28 4.28 -7.64
C ASP A 90 -17.97 3.31 -6.68
N ARG A 91 -18.73 2.34 -7.20
CA ARG A 91 -19.45 1.36 -6.37
C ARG A 91 -18.48 0.44 -5.65
N ALA A 92 -17.42 -0.01 -6.33
CA ALA A 92 -16.34 -0.78 -5.72
C ALA A 92 -15.62 0.04 -4.64
N ALA A 93 -15.28 1.30 -4.93
CA ALA A 93 -14.61 2.17 -3.97
C ALA A 93 -15.48 2.41 -2.71
N ALA A 94 -16.76 2.70 -2.88
CA ALA A 94 -17.72 2.90 -1.79
C ALA A 94 -17.94 1.63 -0.94
N ALA A 95 -17.77 0.44 -1.51
CA ALA A 95 -17.95 -0.83 -0.80
C ALA A 95 -16.75 -1.25 0.07
N VAL A 96 -15.54 -0.71 -0.17
CA VAL A 96 -14.33 -1.13 0.55
C VAL A 96 -14.43 -0.92 2.08
N PRO A 97 -14.91 0.21 2.62
CA PRO A 97 -15.01 0.40 4.07
C PRO A 97 -15.97 -0.59 4.74
N GLU A 98 -17.10 -0.87 4.08
CA GLU A 98 -18.07 -1.88 4.51
C GLU A 98 -17.46 -3.28 4.54
N MET A 99 -16.79 -3.66 3.45
CA MET A 99 -16.09 -4.94 3.33
C MET A 99 -15.01 -5.08 4.40
N ALA A 100 -14.20 -4.03 4.63
CA ALA A 100 -13.17 -4.02 5.67
C ALA A 100 -13.78 -4.15 7.08
N ARG A 101 -14.95 -3.57 7.34
CA ARG A 101 -15.66 -3.75 8.62
C ARG A 101 -16.09 -5.20 8.80
N LYS A 102 -16.70 -5.82 7.79
CA LYS A 102 -17.11 -7.23 7.84
C LYS A 102 -15.93 -8.16 8.12
N LEU A 103 -14.76 -7.90 7.52
CA LEU A 103 -13.56 -8.69 7.82
C LEU A 103 -13.13 -8.58 9.28
N ARG A 104 -13.17 -7.38 9.86
CA ARG A 104 -12.91 -7.19 11.30
C ARG A 104 -13.92 -7.94 12.16
N ASP A 105 -15.20 -7.88 11.81
CA ASP A 105 -16.27 -8.59 12.52
C ASP A 105 -16.10 -10.12 12.44
N LEU A 106 -15.53 -10.63 11.34
CA LEU A 106 -15.15 -12.03 11.14
C LEU A 106 -13.81 -12.42 11.79
N GLY A 107 -13.09 -11.47 12.40
CA GLY A 107 -11.75 -11.71 12.98
C GLY A 107 -10.65 -11.93 11.94
N ILE A 108 -10.85 -11.52 10.69
CA ILE A 108 -9.88 -11.67 9.60
C ILE A 108 -8.93 -10.46 9.59
N GLY A 109 -7.67 -10.71 9.93
CA GLY A 109 -6.61 -9.69 9.97
C GLY A 109 -5.78 -9.57 8.68
N ALA A 110 -6.09 -10.32 7.62
CA ALA A 110 -5.33 -10.28 6.37
C ALA A 110 -5.39 -8.87 5.73
N PRO A 111 -4.24 -8.20 5.51
CA PRO A 111 -4.21 -6.87 4.93
C PRO A 111 -4.70 -6.83 3.48
N ILE A 112 -5.50 -5.80 3.16
CA ILE A 112 -6.12 -5.65 1.84
C ILE A 112 -5.29 -4.74 0.94
N VAL A 113 -5.01 -5.22 -0.27
CA VAL A 113 -4.33 -4.46 -1.33
C VAL A 113 -5.35 -3.99 -2.36
N GLY A 114 -5.44 -2.69 -2.60
CA GLY A 114 -6.29 -2.13 -3.66
C GLY A 114 -5.58 -2.15 -5.02
N ASP A 115 -6.18 -2.81 -6.01
CA ASP A 115 -5.69 -2.85 -7.39
C ASP A 115 -6.39 -1.82 -8.25
N PHE A 116 -5.66 -0.77 -8.64
CA PHE A 116 -6.20 0.37 -9.37
C PHE A 116 -5.76 0.38 -10.83
N HIS A 117 -6.69 0.72 -11.72
CA HIS A 117 -6.47 0.90 -13.15
C HIS A 117 -7.18 2.16 -13.65
N TYR A 118 -6.59 2.89 -14.58
CA TYR A 118 -7.11 4.07 -15.27
C TYR A 118 -7.54 5.23 -14.35
N ASN A 119 -8.64 5.09 -13.64
CA ASN A 119 -9.26 6.08 -12.75
C ASN A 119 -8.78 6.01 -11.29
N GLY A 120 -7.77 5.19 -10.97
CA GLY A 120 -7.27 5.05 -9.59
C GLY A 120 -6.92 6.35 -8.88
N HIS A 121 -6.38 7.33 -9.60
CA HIS A 121 -6.07 8.67 -9.09
C HIS A 121 -7.32 9.45 -8.66
N GLN A 122 -8.46 9.27 -9.34
CA GLN A 122 -9.75 9.86 -8.96
C GLN A 122 -10.32 9.13 -7.75
N LEU A 123 -10.41 7.80 -7.82
CA LEU A 123 -11.01 6.99 -6.75
C LEU A 123 -10.30 7.19 -5.40
N LEU A 124 -8.97 7.29 -5.40
CA LEU A 124 -8.21 7.52 -4.16
C LEU A 124 -8.42 8.92 -3.57
N VAL A 125 -8.70 9.93 -4.40
CA VAL A 125 -8.97 11.31 -3.95
C VAL A 125 -10.42 11.46 -3.49
N GLU A 126 -11.35 10.90 -4.24
CA GLU A 126 -12.80 11.07 -4.02
C GLU A 126 -13.32 10.16 -2.88
N TYR A 127 -12.66 9.03 -2.62
CA TYR A 127 -13.04 8.07 -1.56
C TYR A 127 -11.93 7.93 -0.50
N PRO A 128 -11.72 8.94 0.35
CA PRO A 128 -10.62 8.93 1.33
C PRO A 128 -10.79 7.84 2.41
N GLU A 129 -12.02 7.42 2.71
CA GLU A 129 -12.27 6.31 3.63
C GLU A 129 -11.82 4.96 3.04
N MET A 130 -12.10 4.73 1.75
CA MET A 130 -11.57 3.58 1.02
C MET A 130 -10.05 3.61 1.02
N ALA A 131 -9.45 4.76 0.70
CA ALA A 131 -8.00 4.93 0.65
C ALA A 131 -7.34 4.55 1.99
N ARG A 132 -7.92 4.96 3.12
CA ARG A 132 -7.43 4.62 4.48
C ARG A 132 -7.75 3.20 4.91
N SER A 133 -8.73 2.54 4.31
CA SER A 133 -9.11 1.15 4.64
C SER A 133 -8.18 0.11 4.03
N LEU A 134 -7.40 0.49 3.02
CA LEU A 134 -6.46 -0.39 2.33
C LEU A 134 -5.06 -0.30 2.96
N ALA A 135 -4.39 -1.45 3.08
CA ALA A 135 -3.04 -1.54 3.61
C ALA A 135 -1.95 -1.31 2.55
N LYS A 136 -2.32 -1.30 1.26
CA LYS A 136 -1.39 -1.11 0.13
C LYS A 136 -2.13 -0.72 -1.13
N TYR A 137 -1.50 0.09 -1.98
CA TYR A 137 -2.00 0.36 -3.33
C TYR A 137 -1.14 -0.35 -4.39
N ARG A 138 -1.79 -0.95 -5.38
CA ARG A 138 -1.13 -1.42 -6.60
C ARG A 138 -1.48 -0.47 -7.74
N ILE A 139 -0.43 0.01 -8.40
CA ILE A 139 -0.54 0.86 -9.59
C ILE A 139 0.24 0.22 -10.73
N ASN A 140 -0.30 0.24 -11.94
CA ASN A 140 0.48 0.06 -13.16
C ASN A 140 0.63 1.43 -13.83
N PRO A 141 1.85 1.99 -13.94
CA PRO A 141 2.07 3.25 -14.64
C PRO A 141 1.45 3.22 -16.04
N GLY A 142 1.66 2.17 -16.85
CA GLY A 142 1.09 2.09 -18.20
C GLY A 142 -0.44 2.28 -18.27
N ASN A 143 -1.14 2.05 -17.15
CA ASN A 143 -2.58 2.12 -17.05
C ASN A 143 -3.08 3.31 -16.21
N VAL A 144 -2.30 4.37 -15.94
CA VAL A 144 -2.81 5.57 -15.21
C VAL A 144 -3.32 6.70 -16.13
N GLY A 145 -3.59 6.39 -17.40
CA GLY A 145 -4.19 7.32 -18.38
C GLY A 145 -3.18 7.91 -19.37
N ALA A 146 -3.55 7.95 -20.65
CA ALA A 146 -2.60 8.15 -21.76
C ALA A 146 -1.98 9.57 -21.86
N LYS A 147 -2.72 10.63 -21.49
CA LYS A 147 -2.27 12.03 -21.71
C LYS A 147 -1.73 12.73 -20.46
N ARG A 148 -2.14 12.28 -19.26
CA ARG A 148 -1.78 12.91 -17.96
C ARG A 148 -1.18 11.89 -16.99
N HIS A 149 -0.49 10.89 -17.55
CA HIS A 149 0.08 9.76 -16.81
C HIS A 149 0.87 10.21 -15.58
N ASP A 150 1.88 11.07 -15.76
CA ASP A 150 2.75 11.49 -14.66
C ASP A 150 1.98 12.20 -13.55
N GLN A 151 1.02 13.05 -13.91
CA GLN A 151 0.20 13.80 -12.94
C GLN A 151 -0.74 12.88 -12.17
N ASN A 152 -1.30 11.87 -12.84
CA ASN A 152 -2.15 10.86 -12.23
C ASN A 152 -1.33 9.96 -11.30
N PHE A 153 -0.14 9.54 -11.73
CA PHE A 153 0.79 8.77 -10.91
C PHE A 153 1.24 9.56 -9.67
N GLN A 154 1.65 10.82 -9.83
CA GLN A 154 2.02 11.72 -8.72
C GLN A 154 0.87 11.90 -7.73
N THR A 155 -0.37 12.00 -8.22
CA THR A 155 -1.55 12.10 -7.36
C THR A 155 -1.72 10.86 -6.49
N ILE A 156 -1.55 9.66 -7.06
CA ILE A 156 -1.65 8.43 -6.27
C ILE A 156 -0.51 8.34 -5.25
N VAL A 157 0.73 8.65 -5.65
CA VAL A 157 1.88 8.65 -4.72
C VAL A 157 1.67 9.65 -3.58
N ARG A 158 1.13 10.84 -3.87
CA ARG A 158 0.79 11.82 -2.84
C ARG A 158 -0.20 11.26 -1.82
N VAL A 159 -1.32 10.67 -2.27
CA VAL A 159 -2.31 10.06 -1.36
C VAL A 159 -1.69 8.93 -0.54
N ALA A 160 -0.81 8.13 -1.15
CA ALA A 160 -0.10 7.06 -0.45
C ALA A 160 0.81 7.58 0.67
N VAL A 161 1.57 8.66 0.40
CA VAL A 161 2.42 9.32 1.40
C VAL A 161 1.57 9.92 2.53
N GLU A 162 0.48 10.62 2.19
CA GLU A 162 -0.44 11.23 3.16
C GLU A 162 -1.07 10.19 4.10
N ASN A 163 -1.41 9.01 3.58
CA ASN A 163 -2.00 7.92 4.36
C ASN A 163 -0.97 6.99 5.00
N GLY A 164 0.33 7.14 4.71
CA GLY A 164 1.37 6.21 5.17
C GLY A 164 1.23 4.80 4.58
N VAL A 165 0.66 4.67 3.39
CA VAL A 165 0.36 3.38 2.73
C VAL A 165 1.42 3.06 1.68
N PRO A 166 2.02 1.85 1.69
CA PRO A 166 2.99 1.44 0.67
C PRO A 166 2.35 1.29 -0.72
N VAL A 167 3.17 1.41 -1.76
CA VAL A 167 2.76 1.28 -3.16
C VAL A 167 3.54 0.14 -3.85
N ARG A 168 2.83 -0.73 -4.58
CA ARG A 168 3.43 -1.61 -5.60
C ARG A 168 3.29 -0.98 -6.97
N ILE A 169 4.42 -0.67 -7.61
CA ILE A 169 4.50 -0.34 -9.03
C ILE A 169 4.64 -1.65 -9.80
N GLY A 170 3.58 -2.10 -10.47
CA GLY A 170 3.54 -3.38 -11.19
C GLY A 170 3.31 -3.18 -12.68
N VAL A 171 4.39 -3.21 -13.46
CA VAL A 171 4.38 -3.11 -14.93
C VAL A 171 4.11 -4.50 -15.52
N ASN A 172 3.11 -4.58 -16.39
CA ASN A 172 2.76 -5.79 -17.14
C ASN A 172 2.86 -5.49 -18.65
N TRP A 173 3.24 -6.50 -19.44
CA TRP A 173 3.38 -6.43 -20.90
C TRP A 173 2.10 -6.86 -21.63
#